data_AF-A0A2V8DQ59-F1
#
_entry.id   AF-A0A2V8DQ59-F1
#
_cell.length_a   1.000
_cell.length_b   1.000
_cell.length_c   1.000
_cell.angle_alpha   90.00
_cell.angle_beta   90.00
_cell.angle_gamma   90.00
#
_symmetry.space_group_name_H-M   'P 1'
#
loop_
_entity.id
_entity.type
_entity.pdbx_description
1 polymer ?
#
loop_
_entity_poly.entity_id
_entity_poly.type
_entity_poly.pdbx_seq_one_letter_code
_entity_poly.pdbx_strand_id
1 'polypeptide(L)'
;NGRTVKLLVLPATNIFDAVAQAAVRLRVSDVVVGESANLSAEDQAHLMGEAWDRTPHDRALTTRFVVLSANGSVRRFTRPVARGH
;
A
#
# COMPACT_ATOMS: atom_id res chain seq x y z
N ASN A 1 -16.25 -0.45 22.70
CA ASN A 1 -15.42 0.42 21.84
C ASN A 1 -15.64 0.04 20.38
N GLY A 2 -16.52 0.74 19.67
CA GLY A 2 -16.73 0.51 18.23
C GLY A 2 -15.62 1.16 17.41
N ARG A 3 -15.09 0.45 16.41
CA ARG A 3 -14.19 1.03 15.39
C ARG A 3 -15.01 1.26 14.12
N THR A 4 -14.98 2.48 13.59
CA THR A 4 -15.65 2.81 12.32
C THR A 4 -14.96 2.07 11.18
N VAL A 5 -15.75 1.31 10.41
CA VAL A 5 -15.29 0.63 9.20
C VAL A 5 -15.97 1.27 8.00
N LYS A 6 -15.20 1.57 6.95
CA LYS A 6 -15.70 2.03 5.66
C LYS A 6 -15.33 1.00 4.61
N LEU A 7 -16.29 0.60 3.79
CA LEU A 7 -16.07 -0.27 2.63
C LEU A 7 -16.05 0.57 1.37
N LEU A 8 -15.09 0.30 0.49
CA LEU A 8 -14.94 0.97 -0.80
C LEU A 8 -14.77 -0.10 -1.89
N VAL A 9 -15.55 0.01 -2.97
CA VAL A 9 -15.42 -0.83 -4.17
C VAL A 9 -15.13 0.09 -5.33
N LEU A 10 -14.05 -0.17 -6.06
CA LEU A 10 -13.59 0.64 -7.18
C LEU A 10 -13.28 -0.28 -8.38
N PRO A 11 -13.54 0.14 -9.62
CA PRO A 11 -12.98 -0.51 -10.78
C PRO A 11 -11.47 -0.24 -10.85
N ALA A 12 -10.68 -1.25 -11.24
CA ALA A 12 -9.24 -1.12 -11.37
C ALA A 12 -8.73 -1.93 -12.56
N THR A 13 -7.99 -1.29 -13.47
CA THR A 13 -7.23 -1.98 -14.52
C THR A 13 -5.92 -2.55 -13.95
N ASN A 14 -5.32 -1.84 -12.99
CA ASN A 14 -4.18 -2.29 -12.21
C ASN A 14 -4.50 -2.10 -10.72
N ILE A 15 -4.40 -3.19 -9.95
CA ILE A 15 -4.76 -3.18 -8.54
C ILE A 15 -3.82 -2.33 -7.69
N PHE A 16 -2.52 -2.30 -7.98
CA PHE A 16 -1.55 -1.52 -7.21
C PHE A 16 -1.74 -0.02 -7.43
N ASP A 17 -1.98 0.40 -8.68
CA ASP A 17 -2.27 1.80 -8.98
C ASP A 17 -3.57 2.27 -8.30
N ALA A 18 -4.62 1.43 -8.31
CA ALA A 18 -5.88 1.75 -7.64
C ALA A 18 -5.73 1.85 -6.11
N VAL A 19 -4.97 0.93 -5.50
CA VAL A 19 -4.69 0.96 -4.06
C VAL A 19 -3.84 2.18 -3.69
N ALA A 20 -2.80 2.53 -4.47
CA ALA A 20 -1.99 3.72 -4.24
C ALA A 20 -2.85 4.99 -4.31
N GLN A 21 -3.68 5.14 -5.35
CA GLN A 21 -4.61 6.27 -5.47
C GLN A 21 -5.59 6.35 -4.30
N ALA A 22 -6.16 5.23 -3.87
CA ALA A 22 -7.07 5.18 -2.73
C ALA A 22 -6.34 5.57 -1.43
N ALA A 23 -5.13 5.04 -1.22
CA ALA A 23 -4.30 5.33 -0.06
C ALA A 23 -3.96 6.82 0.04
N VAL A 24 -3.61 7.46 -1.08
CA VAL A 24 -3.34 8.90 -1.16
C VAL A 24 -4.60 9.72 -0.87
N ARG A 25 -5.72 9.40 -1.53
CA ARG A 25 -6.99 10.11 -1.35
C ARG A 25 -7.51 10.04 0.10
N LEU A 26 -7.33 8.87 0.74
CA LEU A 26 -7.75 8.62 2.11
C LEU A 26 -6.69 9.02 3.14
N ARG A 27 -5.47 9.38 2.71
CA ARG A 27 -4.31 9.71 3.53
C ARG A 27 -4.03 8.68 4.62
N VAL A 28 -4.04 7.39 4.24
CA VAL A 28 -3.83 6.29 5.20
C VAL A 28 -2.37 6.16 5.61
N SER A 29 -2.12 5.79 6.86
CA SER A 29 -0.76 5.50 7.35
C SER A 29 -0.26 4.14 6.88
N ASP A 30 -1.18 3.20 6.68
CA ASP A 30 -0.88 1.80 6.41
C ASP A 30 -1.81 1.24 5.33
N VAL A 31 -1.22 0.52 4.39
CA VAL A 31 -1.91 -0.35 3.45
C VAL A 31 -1.56 -1.78 3.84
N VAL A 32 -2.55 -2.53 4.30
CA VAL A 32 -2.38 -3.92 4.73
C VAL A 32 -3.05 -4.84 3.72
N VAL A 33 -2.30 -5.79 3.20
CA VAL A 33 -2.78 -6.77 2.21
C VAL A 33 -2.43 -8.19 2.64
N GLY A 34 -3.18 -9.16 2.12
CA GLY A 34 -2.77 -10.56 2.17
C GLY A 34 -1.65 -10.84 1.17
N GLU A 35 -0.81 -11.82 1.49
CA GLU A 35 0.16 -12.37 0.55
C GLU A 35 -0.58 -13.01 -0.64
N SER A 36 -0.09 -12.71 -1.84
CA SER A 36 -0.59 -13.25 -3.08
C SER A 36 -0.18 -14.72 -3.23
N ALA A 37 -1.03 -15.52 -3.85
CA ALA A 37 -0.66 -16.88 -4.25
C ALA A 37 0.37 -16.92 -5.40
N ASN A 38 0.47 -15.82 -6.16
CA ASN A 38 1.26 -15.74 -7.41
C ASN A 38 2.43 -14.76 -7.34
N LEU A 39 2.54 -13.97 -6.28
CA LEU A 39 3.60 -12.97 -6.11
C LEU A 39 4.22 -13.13 -4.73
N SER A 40 5.55 -13.06 -4.65
CA SER A 40 6.21 -12.93 -3.36
C SER A 40 5.84 -11.60 -2.72
N ALA A 41 5.95 -11.51 -1.39
CA ALA A 41 5.72 -10.24 -0.72
C ALA A 41 6.77 -9.17 -1.09
N GLU A 42 7.99 -9.55 -1.53
CA GLU A 42 8.95 -8.62 -2.15
C GLU A 42 8.39 -8.03 -3.45
N ASP A 43 7.88 -8.88 -4.35
CA ASP A 43 7.35 -8.45 -5.65
C ASP A 43 6.11 -7.57 -5.47
N GLN A 44 5.22 -7.92 -4.53
CA GLN A 44 4.08 -7.08 -4.17
C GLN A 44 4.53 -5.70 -3.67
N ALA A 45 5.55 -5.65 -2.82
CA ALA A 45 6.08 -4.40 -2.31
C ALA A 45 6.76 -3.57 -3.41
N HIS A 46 7.47 -4.21 -4.33
CA HIS A 46 8.09 -3.56 -5.47
C HIS A 46 7.04 -2.92 -6.39
N LEU A 47 6.03 -3.69 -6.82
CA LEU A 47 4.95 -3.20 -7.68
C LEU A 47 4.12 -2.09 -7.01
N MET A 48 3.86 -2.22 -5.71
CA MET A 48 3.24 -1.15 -4.92
C MET A 48 4.12 0.11 -4.90
N GLY A 49 5.44 -0.05 -4.72
CA GLY A 49 6.39 1.06 -4.75
C GLY A 49 6.40 1.81 -6.08
N GLU A 50 6.40 1.08 -7.20
CA GLU A 50 6.31 1.69 -8.52
C GLU A 50 4.98 2.42 -8.74
N ALA A 51 3.87 1.82 -8.31
CA ALA A 51 2.54 2.44 -8.37
C ALA A 51 2.47 3.71 -7.52
N TRP A 52 3.09 3.69 -6.34
CA TRP A 52 3.21 4.85 -5.45
C TRP A 52 4.01 5.98 -6.10
N ASP A 53 5.15 5.68 -6.71
CA ASP A 53 5.99 6.66 -7.41
C ASP A 53 5.27 7.31 -8.60
N ARG A 54 4.41 6.56 -9.31
CA ARG A 54 3.57 7.09 -10.40
C ARG A 54 2.36 7.89 -9.92
N THR A 55 1.91 7.66 -8.69
CA THR A 55 0.71 8.31 -8.14
C THR A 55 1.05 9.71 -7.63
N PRO A 56 0.39 10.79 -8.08
CA PRO A 56 0.63 12.12 -7.54
C PRO A 56 0.26 12.21 -6.04
N HIS A 57 1.21 12.57 -5.18
CA HIS A 57 0.99 12.72 -3.74
C HIS A 57 1.94 13.76 -3.13
N ASP A 58 1.59 14.25 -1.93
CA ASP A 58 2.46 15.11 -1.13
C ASP A 58 3.68 14.32 -0.66
N ARG A 59 4.89 14.89 -0.79
CA ARG A 59 6.14 14.26 -0.32
C ARG A 59 6.17 13.98 1.18
N ALA A 60 5.38 14.72 1.96
CA ALA A 60 5.23 14.49 3.40
C ALA A 60 4.29 13.31 3.72
N LEU A 61 3.53 12.81 2.75
CA LEU A 61 2.67 11.65 2.96
C LEU A 61 3.50 10.37 3.03
N THR A 62 3.60 9.82 4.23
CA THR A 62 4.22 8.51 4.46
C THR A 62 3.16 7.45 4.65
N THR A 63 3.16 6.46 3.76
CA THR A 63 2.31 5.26 3.88
C THR A 63 3.18 4.02 3.89
N ARG A 64 2.93 3.12 4.84
CA ARG A 64 3.62 1.84 4.98
C ARG A 64 2.83 0.73 4.29
N PHE A 65 3.51 -0.12 3.55
CA PHE A 65 2.92 -1.30 2.94
C PHE A 65 3.20 -2.53 3.80
N VAL A 66 2.16 -3.28 4.15
CA VAL A 66 2.24 -4.44 5.04
C VAL A 66 1.63 -5.65 4.35
N VAL A 67 2.39 -6.72 4.24
CA VAL A 67 1.91 -7.99 3.69
C VAL A 67 1.78 -9.01 4.82
N LEU A 68 0.60 -9.62 4.91
CA LEU A 68 0.25 -10.67 5.86
C LEU A 68 0.24 -12.02 5.14
N SER A 69 1.12 -12.91 5.54
CA SER A 69 1.16 -14.29 5.02
C SER A 69 0.15 -15.18 5.74
N ALA A 70 -0.32 -16.23 5.06
CA ALA A 70 -1.23 -17.22 5.64
C ALA A 70 -0.61 -17.96 6.86
N ASN A 71 0.72 -18.04 6.92
CA ASN A 71 1.46 -18.60 8.06
C ASN A 71 1.54 -17.65 9.28
N GLY A 72 0.88 -16.48 9.22
CA GLY A 72 0.91 -15.46 10.28
C GLY A 72 2.13 -14.54 10.25
N SER A 73 3.05 -14.71 9.30
CA SER A 73 4.20 -13.82 9.16
C SER A 73 3.75 -12.44 8.65
N VAL A 74 4.41 -11.39 9.14
CA VAL A 74 4.11 -10.00 8.80
C VAL A 74 5.35 -9.32 8.26
N ARG A 75 5.28 -8.90 7.00
CA ARG A 75 6.36 -8.21 6.32
C ARG A 75 5.98 -6.75 6.10
N ARG A 76 6.85 -5.84 6.52
CA ARG A 76 6.59 -4.40 6.49
C ARG A 76 7.62 -3.73 5.58
N PHE A 77 7.12 -2.95 4.64
CA PHE A 77 7.91 -2.20 3.68
C PHE A 77 7.59 -0.74 3.89
N THR A 78 8.63 0.02 4.23
CA THR A 78 8.55 1.47 4.34
C THR A 78 9.56 2.01 3.36
N ARG A 79 9.10 2.78 2.38
CA ARG A 79 10.04 3.56 1.59
C ARG A 79 10.46 4.77 2.44
N PRO A 80 11.75 5.00 2.67
CA PRO A 80 12.18 6.26 3.27
C PRO A 80 11.87 7.38 2.28
N VAL A 81 11.25 8.45 2.76
CA VAL A 81 11.18 9.73 2.04
C VAL A 81 12.62 10.09 1.68
N ALA A 82 12.92 10.24 0.39
CA ALA A 82 14.19 10.79 -0.05
C ALA A 82 14.34 12.15 0.64
N ARG A 83 15.25 12.25 1.62
CA ARG A 83 15.67 13.54 2.15
C ARG A 83 16.24 14.30 0.96
N GLY A 84 15.56 15.40 0.59
CA GLY A 84 16.08 16.31 -0.40
C GLY A 84 17.44 16.85 0.02
N HIS A 85 18.33 16.94 -0.96
CA HIS A 85 19.31 18.00 -1.05
C HIS A 85 18.94 18.82 -2.28
#